data_AF-A0A945MJF3-F1
#
_entry.id   AF-A0A945MJF3-F1
#
_cell.length_a   1.000
_cell.length_b   1.000
_cell.length_c   1.000
_cell.angle_alpha   90.00
_cell.angle_beta   90.00
_cell.angle_gamma   90.00
#
_symmetry.space_group_name_H-M   'P 1'
#
loop_
_entity.id
_entity.type
_entity.pdbx_description
1 polymer ?
#
loop_
_entity_poly.entity_id
_entity_poly.type
_entity_poly.pdbx_seq_one_letter_code
_entity_poly.pdbx_strand_id
1 'polypeptide(L)'
;MRKTYKVIFFTTFLSIAFSVEQPKSINATKTWVNRNGHKIIKDFVKLLSIPNVASDTVNIRKNAEYISSLFEKRNFKMKFLELEKANPIIYGELKTPGPKRTLCFYVHYDGQPVNESKWAHEPFKPILYDGPIDAGGKPIRIPK
;
A
#
# COMPACT_ATOMS: atom_id res chain seq x y z
N MET A 1 -35.59 -69.69 -4.90
CA MET A 1 -35.23 -68.28 -5.20
C MET A 1 -34.64 -67.63 -3.95
N ARG A 2 -33.31 -67.45 -3.87
CA ARG A 2 -32.64 -66.77 -2.74
C ARG A 2 -32.50 -65.28 -3.08
N LYS A 3 -33.09 -64.38 -2.29
CA LYS A 3 -32.89 -62.92 -2.41
C LYS A 3 -31.61 -62.54 -1.66
N THR A 4 -30.59 -62.09 -2.39
CA THR A 4 -29.38 -61.48 -1.84
C THR A 4 -29.63 -59.99 -1.64
N TYR A 5 -29.57 -59.51 -0.40
CA TYR A 5 -29.61 -58.08 -0.09
C TYR A 5 -28.17 -57.54 -0.13
N LYS A 6 -27.92 -56.57 -1.02
CA LYS A 6 -26.67 -55.79 -1.02
C LYS A 6 -26.82 -54.67 0.00
N VAL A 7 -26.11 -54.76 1.13
CA VAL A 7 -25.92 -53.63 2.05
C VAL A 7 -24.85 -52.73 1.45
N ILE A 8 -25.22 -51.52 1.06
CA ILE A 8 -24.30 -50.50 0.57
C ILE A 8 -23.90 -49.63 1.77
N PHE A 9 -22.65 -49.70 2.20
CA PHE A 9 -22.09 -48.78 3.18
C PHE A 9 -21.76 -47.45 2.49
N PHE A 10 -22.41 -46.37 2.91
CA PHE A 10 -22.10 -45.01 2.48
C PHE A 10 -21.15 -44.41 3.53
N THR A 11 -19.84 -44.40 3.26
CA THR A 11 -18.86 -43.71 4.11
C THR A 11 -18.81 -42.24 3.73
N THR A 12 -19.44 -41.39 4.55
CA THR A 12 -19.36 -39.93 4.42
C THR A 12 -17.95 -39.47 4.81
N PHE A 13 -17.15 -39.03 3.83
CA PHE A 13 -15.84 -38.44 4.10
C PHE A 13 -16.05 -36.99 4.56
N LEU A 14 -16.09 -36.77 5.88
CA LEU A 14 -16.17 -35.43 6.46
C LEU A 14 -14.80 -34.74 6.30
N SER A 15 -14.66 -33.92 5.28
CA SER A 15 -13.46 -33.10 5.08
C SER A 15 -13.41 -32.01 6.16
N ILE A 16 -12.62 -32.23 7.20
CA ILE A 16 -12.33 -31.19 8.19
C ILE A 16 -11.37 -30.20 7.53
N ALA A 17 -11.89 -29.06 7.09
CA ALA A 17 -11.07 -27.95 6.63
C ALA A 17 -10.32 -27.37 7.83
N PHE A 18 -9.05 -27.74 8.01
CA PHE A 18 -8.16 -27.08 8.96
C PHE A 18 -7.90 -25.64 8.49
N SER A 19 -8.57 -24.68 9.13
CA SER A 19 -8.22 -23.27 8.95
C SER A 19 -7.00 -22.98 9.81
N VAL A 20 -5.84 -22.81 9.17
CA VAL A 20 -4.64 -22.35 9.86
C VAL A 20 -4.90 -20.94 10.40
N GLU A 21 -4.85 -20.79 11.72
CA GLU A 21 -5.00 -19.49 12.37
C GLU A 21 -3.88 -18.55 11.91
N GLN A 22 -4.27 -17.42 11.35
CA GLN A 22 -3.31 -16.44 10.84
C GLN A 22 -2.56 -15.78 12.00
N PRO A 23 -1.27 -15.46 11.85
CA PRO A 23 -0.52 -14.68 12.83
C PRO A 23 -1.29 -13.43 13.26
N LYS A 24 -1.25 -13.12 14.56
CA LYS A 24 -1.90 -11.94 15.15
C LYS A 24 -1.60 -10.63 14.39
N SER A 25 -0.37 -10.49 13.90
CA SER A 25 0.05 -9.34 13.07
C SER A 25 -0.75 -9.24 11.77
N ILE A 26 -0.96 -10.34 11.06
CA ILE A 26 -1.73 -10.37 9.81
C ILE A 26 -3.17 -9.95 10.06
N ASN A 27 -3.81 -10.49 11.10
CA ASN A 27 -5.18 -10.13 11.44
C ASN A 27 -5.29 -8.66 11.84
N ALA A 28 -4.37 -8.17 12.68
CA ALA A 28 -4.32 -6.76 13.07
C ALA A 28 -4.15 -5.82 11.85
N THR A 29 -3.28 -6.17 10.91
CA THR A 29 -3.09 -5.41 9.67
C THR A 29 -4.34 -5.41 8.81
N LYS A 30 -4.97 -6.56 8.57
CA LYS A 30 -6.23 -6.65 7.79
C LYS A 30 -7.34 -5.81 8.40
N THR A 31 -7.55 -5.91 9.71
CA THR A 31 -8.55 -5.10 10.43
C THR A 31 -8.26 -3.61 10.29
N TRP A 32 -6.99 -3.20 10.44
CA TRP A 32 -6.62 -1.79 10.32
C TRP A 32 -6.81 -1.25 8.90
N VAL A 33 -6.37 -1.99 7.88
CA VAL A 33 -6.52 -1.61 6.46
C VAL A 33 -8.01 -1.49 6.10
N ASN A 34 -8.83 -2.48 6.46
CA ASN A 34 -10.27 -2.43 6.15
C ASN A 34 -10.95 -1.22 6.79
N ARG A 35 -10.58 -0.87 8.03
CA ARG A 35 -11.14 0.29 8.75
C ARG A 35 -10.66 1.63 8.18
N ASN A 36 -9.44 1.69 7.65
CA ASN A 36 -8.78 2.94 7.28
C ASN A 36 -8.59 3.11 5.76
N GLY A 37 -9.15 2.22 4.93
CA GLY A 37 -8.93 2.19 3.48
C GLY A 37 -9.14 3.53 2.79
N HIS A 38 -10.24 4.22 3.08
CA HIS A 38 -10.53 5.56 2.53
C HIS A 38 -9.40 6.56 2.82
N LYS A 39 -8.85 6.56 4.04
CA LYS A 39 -7.75 7.43 4.45
C LYS A 39 -6.44 7.06 3.76
N ILE A 40 -6.14 5.77 3.63
CA ILE A 40 -4.95 5.27 2.92
C ILE A 40 -4.98 5.75 1.46
N ILE A 41 -6.11 5.54 0.78
CA ILE A 41 -6.27 5.97 -0.62
C ILE A 41 -6.20 7.49 -0.72
N LYS A 42 -6.83 8.23 0.19
CA LYS A 42 -6.76 9.71 0.21
C LYS A 42 -5.33 10.23 0.38
N ASP A 43 -4.57 9.66 1.32
CA ASP A 43 -3.16 10.04 1.53
C ASP A 43 -2.31 9.69 0.30
N PHE A 44 -2.57 8.54 -0.34
CA PHE A 44 -1.84 8.14 -1.55
C PHE A 44 -2.17 9.03 -2.76
N VAL A 45 -3.44 9.37 -2.98
CA VAL A 45 -3.84 10.33 -4.02
C VAL A 45 -3.15 11.67 -3.79
N LYS A 46 -3.13 12.16 -2.54
CA LYS A 46 -2.44 13.42 -2.23
C LYS A 46 -0.94 13.33 -2.52
N LEU A 47 -0.28 12.22 -2.22
CA LEU A 47 1.13 12.02 -2.56
C LEU A 47 1.34 12.08 -4.07
N LEU A 48 0.57 11.31 -4.84
CA LEU A 48 0.66 11.25 -6.31
C LEU A 48 0.29 12.57 -7.00
N SER A 49 -0.47 13.44 -6.32
CA SER A 49 -0.77 14.79 -6.82
C SER A 49 0.38 15.78 -6.70
N ILE A 50 1.47 15.44 -6.01
CA ILE A 50 2.67 16.29 -5.93
C ILE A 50 3.62 15.82 -7.02
N PRO A 51 3.96 16.64 -8.03
CA PRO A 51 4.95 16.29 -9.03
C PRO A 51 6.25 15.80 -8.40
N ASN A 52 6.78 14.67 -8.84
CA ASN A 52 7.97 14.07 -8.24
C ASN A 52 9.10 13.86 -9.24
N VAL A 53 9.15 14.66 -10.32
CA VAL A 53 10.26 14.61 -11.29
C VAL A 53 11.56 15.00 -10.58
N ALA A 54 12.59 14.16 -10.66
CA ALA A 54 13.82 14.33 -9.88
C ALA A 54 14.52 15.71 -10.07
N SER A 55 14.39 16.34 -11.24
CA SER A 55 14.94 17.67 -11.52
C SER A 55 14.12 18.83 -10.96
N ASP A 56 12.87 18.59 -10.55
CA ASP A 56 11.98 19.57 -9.94
C ASP A 56 12.17 19.59 -8.42
N THR A 57 13.25 20.25 -7.99
CA THR A 57 13.68 20.26 -6.58
C THR A 57 12.62 20.85 -5.64
N VAL A 58 11.77 21.76 -6.13
CA VAL A 58 10.69 22.38 -5.35
C VAL A 58 9.61 21.36 -5.03
N ASN A 59 9.14 20.59 -6.00
CA ASN A 59 8.09 19.60 -5.73
C ASN A 59 8.66 18.31 -5.10
N ILE A 60 9.94 17.98 -5.32
CA ILE A 60 10.65 16.96 -4.54
C ILE A 60 10.69 17.32 -3.04
N ARG A 61 10.99 18.58 -2.69
CA ARG A 61 10.92 19.05 -1.29
C ARG A 61 9.53 18.84 -0.71
N LYS A 62 8.47 19.22 -1.43
CA LYS A 62 7.07 19.02 -0.99
C LYS A 62 6.73 17.54 -0.79
N ASN A 63 7.22 16.66 -1.66
CA ASN A 63 7.08 15.21 -1.48
C ASN A 63 7.73 14.76 -0.17
N ALA A 64 8.99 15.15 0.07
CA ALA A 64 9.74 14.79 1.27
C ALA A 64 9.07 15.28 2.57
N GLU A 65 8.58 16.53 2.57
CA GLU A 65 7.81 17.11 3.68
C GLU A 65 6.49 16.36 3.91
N TYR A 66 5.75 16.07 2.84
CA TYR A 66 4.48 15.37 2.98
C TYR A 66 4.67 13.95 3.52
N ILE A 67 5.66 13.19 3.00
CA ILE A 67 5.99 11.86 3.51
C ILE A 67 6.42 11.94 4.98
N SER A 68 7.31 12.87 5.33
CA SER A 68 7.74 13.07 6.73
C SER A 68 6.54 13.31 7.66
N SER A 69 5.60 14.16 7.25
CA SER A 69 4.37 14.42 8.03
C SER A 69 3.50 13.19 8.24
N LEU A 70 3.49 12.23 7.29
CA LEU A 70 2.75 10.98 7.43
C LEU A 70 3.40 10.06 8.46
N PHE A 71 4.72 10.02 8.50
CA PHE A 71 5.47 9.24 9.48
C PHE A 71 5.41 9.84 10.89
N GLU A 72 5.50 11.17 11.02
CA GLU A 72 5.36 11.88 12.30
C GLU A 72 4.00 11.63 12.96
N LYS A 73 2.91 11.60 12.18
CA LYS A 73 1.56 11.20 12.66
C LYS A 73 1.50 9.78 13.24
N ARG A 74 2.53 8.97 13.00
CA ARG A 74 2.70 7.59 13.48
C ARG A 74 3.83 7.48 14.51
N ASN A 75 4.25 8.61 15.08
CA ASN A 75 5.27 8.76 16.13
C ASN A 75 6.71 8.43 15.70
N PHE A 76 7.00 8.42 14.39
CA PHE A 76 8.38 8.36 13.94
C PHE A 76 9.07 9.70 14.19
N LYS A 77 10.34 9.63 14.60
CA LYS A 77 11.22 10.80 14.61
C LYS A 77 11.83 10.94 13.21
N MET A 78 11.46 12.01 12.52
CA MET A 78 11.92 12.28 11.16
C MET A 78 13.08 13.27 11.16
N LYS A 79 13.99 13.12 10.20
CA LYS A 79 15.06 14.09 9.90
C LYS A 79 15.28 14.17 8.39
N PHE A 80 15.59 15.36 7.93
CA PHE A 80 16.12 15.58 6.59
C PHE A 80 17.64 15.39 6.62
N LEU A 81 18.15 14.66 5.64
CA LEU A 81 19.56 14.47 5.36
C LEU A 81 19.84 15.18 4.03
N GLU A 82 20.61 16.25 4.09
CA GLU A 82 20.75 17.20 2.98
C GLU A 82 22.20 17.42 2.61
N LEU A 83 22.44 17.61 1.32
CA LEU A 83 23.70 18.04 0.74
C LEU A 83 23.42 19.14 -0.27
N GLU A 84 24.37 20.05 -0.48
CA GLU A 84 24.24 21.05 -1.52
C GLU A 84 24.01 20.40 -2.88
N LYS A 85 23.08 20.96 -3.66
CA LYS A 85 22.73 20.51 -5.02
C LYS A 85 22.22 19.06 -5.10
N ALA A 86 21.77 18.47 -3.99
CA ALA A 86 21.15 17.15 -3.96
C ALA A 86 19.70 17.21 -3.49
N ASN A 87 18.89 16.26 -3.94
CA ASN A 87 17.55 16.07 -3.41
C ASN A 87 17.62 15.55 -1.96
N PRO A 88 16.70 15.97 -1.08
CA PRO A 88 16.73 15.57 0.32
C PRO A 88 16.51 14.06 0.48
N ILE A 89 17.26 13.43 1.38
CA ILE A 89 16.92 12.10 1.88
C ILE A 89 16.13 12.31 3.18
N ILE A 90 14.99 11.64 3.32
CA ILE A 90 14.26 11.60 4.58
C ILE A 90 14.61 10.33 5.33
N TYR A 91 14.95 10.48 6.61
CA TYR A 91 15.19 9.35 7.51
C TYR A 91 14.21 9.41 8.66
N GLY A 92 13.55 8.29 8.91
CA GLY A 92 12.61 8.12 10.01
C GLY A 92 12.99 6.94 10.88
N GLU A 93 12.93 7.12 12.20
CA GLU A 93 13.05 6.00 13.14
C GLU A 93 11.93 5.99 14.17
N LEU A 94 11.46 4.78 14.49
CA LEU A 94 10.59 4.51 15.62
C LEU A 94 11.31 3.53 16.55
N LYS A 95 11.89 4.04 17.64
CA LYS A 95 12.59 3.22 18.63
C LYS A 95 11.61 2.58 19.60
N THR A 96 11.80 1.29 19.85
CA THR A 96 11.05 0.52 20.85
C THR A 96 12.04 -0.05 21.87
N PRO A 97 11.76 0.01 23.19
CA PRO A 97 12.63 -0.59 24.20
C PRO A 97 12.82 -2.10 24.00
N GLY A 98 14.07 -2.58 24.09
CA GLY A 98 14.41 -4.01 23.98
C GLY A 98 13.97 -4.66 22.67
N PRO A 99 14.31 -4.11 21.48
CA PRO A 99 13.85 -4.67 20.22
C PRO A 99 14.51 -6.04 19.99
N LYS A 100 13.72 -7.07 19.73
CA LYS A 100 14.23 -8.39 19.32
C LYS A 100 14.77 -8.37 17.88
N ARG A 101 14.27 -7.45 17.05
CA ARG A 101 14.64 -7.26 15.64
C ARG A 101 14.47 -5.79 15.26
N THR A 102 15.27 -5.35 14.28
CA THR A 102 15.18 -4.02 13.66
C THR A 102 14.90 -4.20 12.17
N LEU A 103 13.93 -3.49 11.63
CA LEU A 103 13.60 -3.49 10.20
C LEU A 103 14.02 -2.16 9.59
N CYS A 104 14.71 -2.22 8.46
CA CYS A 104 15.06 -1.06 7.65
C CYS A 104 14.29 -1.14 6.33
N PHE A 105 13.65 -0.04 5.94
CA PHE A 105 12.97 0.10 4.66
C PHE A 105 13.68 1.19 3.87
N TYR A 106 14.05 0.87 2.64
CA TYR A 106 14.56 1.82 1.67
C TYR A 106 13.55 1.95 0.53
N VAL A 107 13.17 3.19 0.21
CA VAL A 107 12.20 3.52 -0.84
C VAL A 107 12.62 4.84 -1.48
N HIS A 108 12.62 4.92 -2.81
CA HIS A 108 12.75 6.17 -3.53
C HIS A 108 11.36 6.76 -3.77
N TYR A 109 11.26 8.09 -3.84
CA TYR A 109 9.98 8.78 -4.02
C TYR A 109 9.99 9.77 -5.19
N ASP A 110 11.13 9.93 -5.86
CA ASP A 110 11.28 10.62 -7.12
C ASP A 110 10.93 9.72 -8.31
N GLY A 111 10.59 10.36 -9.42
CA GLY A 111 10.24 9.76 -10.69
C GLY A 111 11.00 10.40 -11.85
N GLN A 112 10.87 9.76 -13.01
CA GLN A 112 11.43 10.24 -14.27
C GLN A 112 10.60 11.38 -14.87
N PRO A 113 11.16 12.15 -15.82
CA PRO A 113 10.39 13.12 -16.60
C PRO A 113 9.16 12.49 -17.28
N VAL A 114 8.07 13.24 -17.36
CA VAL A 114 6.81 12.80 -17.96
C VAL A 114 6.65 13.37 -19.37
N ASN A 115 6.14 12.56 -20.30
CA ASN A 115 5.65 13.03 -21.59
C ASN A 115 4.12 13.00 -21.59
N GLU A 116 3.49 14.14 -21.32
CA GLU A 116 2.02 14.27 -21.15
C GLU A 116 1.21 13.72 -22.33
N SER A 117 1.73 13.79 -23.56
CA SER A 117 1.04 13.27 -24.76
C SER A 117 0.86 11.75 -24.76
N LYS A 118 1.59 11.04 -23.90
CA LYS A 118 1.51 9.58 -23.73
C LYS A 118 0.62 9.16 -22.56
N TRP A 119 0.03 10.09 -21.83
CA TRP A 119 -0.85 9.79 -20.72
C TRP A 119 -2.33 9.86 -21.14
N ALA A 120 -3.15 9.00 -20.55
CA ALA A 120 -4.60 9.01 -20.75
C ALA A 120 -5.29 10.22 -20.06
N HIS A 121 -4.64 10.80 -19.06
CA HIS A 121 -5.06 11.98 -18.29
C HIS A 121 -3.82 12.67 -17.71
N GLU A 122 -3.96 13.86 -17.13
CA GLU A 122 -2.83 14.59 -16.51
C GLU A 122 -2.05 13.69 -15.51
N PRO A 123 -0.70 13.62 -15.59
CA PRO A 123 0.12 12.64 -14.87
C PRO A 123 0.07 12.79 -13.34
N PHE A 124 -0.09 14.02 -12.85
CA PHE A 124 -0.14 14.35 -11.42
C PHE A 124 -1.57 14.67 -10.95
N LYS A 125 -2.58 14.19 -11.68
CA LYS A 125 -3.99 14.26 -11.30
C LYS A 125 -4.54 12.83 -11.21
N PRO A 126 -4.35 12.16 -10.06
CA PRO A 126 -4.69 10.76 -9.93
C PRO A 126 -6.20 10.53 -10.11
N ILE A 127 -6.53 9.56 -10.94
CA ILE A 127 -7.89 9.06 -11.15
C ILE A 127 -7.90 7.61 -10.70
N LEU A 128 -8.88 7.24 -9.86
CA LEU A 128 -9.07 5.86 -9.45
C LEU A 128 -9.95 5.15 -10.47
N TYR A 129 -9.56 3.94 -10.87
CA TYR A 129 -10.31 3.09 -11.79
C TYR A 129 -10.76 1.80 -11.08
N ASP A 130 -11.89 1.24 -11.50
CA ASP A 130 -12.40 -0.06 -11.02
C ASP A 130 -11.67 -1.27 -11.64
N GLY A 131 -10.79 -1.03 -12.61
CA GLY A 131 -9.96 -2.03 -13.26
C GLY A 131 -8.88 -1.39 -14.14
N PRO A 132 -8.03 -2.19 -14.80
CA PRO A 132 -7.01 -1.68 -15.73
C PRO A 132 -7.62 -0.86 -16.87
N ILE A 133 -6.98 0.25 -17.25
CA ILE A 133 -7.46 1.17 -18.30
C ILE A 133 -7.53 0.46 -19.67
N ASP A 134 -6.50 -0.34 -19.98
CA ASP A 134 -6.39 -1.15 -21.20
C ASP A 134 -7.40 -2.29 -21.28
N ALA A 135 -7.96 -2.71 -20.15
CA ALA A 135 -9.05 -3.69 -20.05
C ALA A 135 -10.45 -3.03 -20.00
N GLY A 136 -10.56 -1.72 -20.25
CA GLY A 136 -11.84 -0.99 -20.24
C GLY A 136 -12.32 -0.56 -18.86
N GLY A 137 -11.44 -0.50 -17.88
CA GLY A 137 -11.73 0.04 -16.54
C GLY A 137 -12.28 1.47 -16.61
N LYS A 138 -13.18 1.79 -15.68
CA LYS A 138 -13.90 3.06 -15.64
C LYS A 138 -13.46 3.91 -14.45
N PRO A 139 -13.41 5.25 -14.60
CA PRO A 139 -13.17 6.14 -13.47
C PRO A 139 -14.23 5.97 -12.39
N ILE A 140 -13.77 5.84 -11.14
CA ILE A 140 -14.62 5.80 -9.95
C ILE A 140 -14.23 6.92 -8.98
N ARG A 141 -15.15 7.26 -8.09
CA ARG A 141 -14.89 8.29 -7.07
C ARG A 141 -13.91 7.79 -6.03
N ILE A 142 -13.02 8.67 -5.58
CA ILE A 142 -12.18 8.41 -4.41
C ILE A 142 -13.10 8.16 -3.20
N PRO A 143 -12.93 7.04 -2.48
CA PRO A 143 -13.71 6.75 -1.27
C PRO A 143 -13.57 7.88 -0.24
N LYS A 144 -14.68 8.25 0.39
CA LYS A 144 -14.72 9.28 1.45
C LYS A 144 -14.59 8.66 2.83
#